data_AF-A0A2T5BI35-F1
#
_entry.id   AF-A0A2T5BI35-F1
#
_cell.length_a   1.000
_cell.length_b   1.000
_cell.length_c   1.000
_cell.angle_alpha   90.00
_cell.angle_beta   90.00
_cell.angle_gamma   90.00
#
_symmetry.space_group_name_H-M   'P 1'
#
loop_
_entity.id
_entity.type
_entity.pdbx_description
1 polymer ?
#
loop_
_entity_poly.entity_id
_entity_poly.type
_entity_poly.pdbx_seq_one_letter_code
_entity_poly.pdbx_strand_id
1 'polypeptide(L)'
;MAREAALIGERHADAVAQMLQPMATLAWQIGRHGAGAGQVATAGEEAMAAESAMAGTAEGCPMADTAEARRAVVEQPFVDAKPRGKGDAPHPPAGIVDPQPSRTGDAAAPNQDWSGGGRFARDSRMGCTGEAGGAAVCCTEVGTAAPPCAEADEATEGAAGPGQAAEIASGDGKVGNMAGIAVGADGNGSRDVRDAPALECCGRKIGRDPLAQSLRRWPLERRPAQEPPDGDWRVWLLMGGRGSGKTRAGAEWIHETALKVANLRIALVAETLGDAREVMVDGVSGICRIARDRRPEFEASRRRLVWPNGSIAQIFSSEDPESLRGPQFHVAWCDELGKWKHAQENWDMLQFGLRLGARPQVLVTTTPRPIPLLRTLVAGRTTVVRRIRTSDNADNLAAGFLDAMEERYGGTRLGRQEFDGELIADRQDALWNRERLEAVRQRLPGPMGRIVVAVDPPATASAQSFCGIVVAGLDAAGRAVVLADLSVAGASPAGWAAAVVCAFRRFDADRVVAEVNQGGEMVAAVLRSIDADLPVTMVRATRGKFLRAEPVAALYEQGRVVHAGSFSELEDQMCDFGPDGLSSGRSPDRLDALVWALTALVLERRGEPRVRGA
;
A
#
# COMPACT_ATOMS: atom_id res chain seq x y z
N MET A 1 -13.78 -11.30 11.42
CA MET A 1 -14.93 -12.09 10.89
C MET A 1 -16.10 -12.13 11.88
N ALA A 2 -16.36 -13.16 12.70
CA ALA A 2 -17.62 -13.23 13.48
C ALA A 2 -17.85 -12.05 14.46
N ARG A 3 -16.86 -11.70 15.29
CA ARG A 3 -16.92 -10.50 16.16
C ARG A 3 -17.01 -9.17 15.39
N GLU A 4 -16.51 -9.16 14.17
CA GLU A 4 -16.46 -8.00 13.29
C GLU A 4 -17.83 -7.75 12.64
N ALA A 5 -18.50 -8.83 12.22
CA ALA A 5 -19.90 -8.80 11.78
C ALA A 5 -20.86 -8.39 12.91
N ALA A 6 -20.63 -8.86 14.14
CA ALA A 6 -21.40 -8.42 15.31
C ALA A 6 -21.25 -6.91 15.58
N LEU A 7 -20.00 -6.40 15.58
CA LEU A 7 -19.72 -4.97 15.73
C LEU A 7 -20.32 -4.13 14.59
N ILE A 8 -20.36 -4.63 13.36
CA ILE A 8 -21.05 -3.97 12.24
C ILE A 8 -22.57 -3.90 12.50
N GLY A 9 -23.16 -4.99 13.01
CA GLY A 9 -24.59 -5.06 13.36
C GLY A 9 -25.00 -4.07 14.46
N GLU A 10 -24.25 -4.02 15.57
CA GLU A 10 -24.50 -3.09 16.67
C GLU A 10 -24.38 -1.62 16.21
N ARG A 11 -23.35 -1.29 15.43
CA ARG A 11 -23.16 0.07 14.87
C ARG A 11 -24.27 0.47 13.90
N HIS A 12 -24.80 -0.48 13.11
CA HIS A 12 -25.97 -0.24 12.26
C HIS A 12 -27.22 0.07 13.10
N ALA A 13 -27.43 -0.65 14.20
CA ALA A 13 -28.56 -0.40 15.10
C ALA A 13 -28.50 1.00 15.74
N ASP A 14 -27.34 1.39 16.30
CA ASP A 14 -27.15 2.72 16.91
C ASP A 14 -27.30 3.87 15.90
N ALA A 15 -26.75 3.70 14.68
CA ALA A 15 -26.87 4.69 13.62
C ALA A 15 -28.32 4.86 13.15
N VAL A 16 -29.08 3.76 13.07
CA VAL A 16 -30.52 3.79 12.75
C VAL A 16 -31.32 4.45 13.88
N ALA A 17 -31.05 4.11 15.15
CA ALA A 17 -31.73 4.72 16.30
C ALA A 17 -31.53 6.25 16.37
N GLN A 18 -30.30 6.73 16.17
CA GLN A 18 -30.01 8.16 16.11
C GLN A 18 -30.66 8.86 14.89
N MET A 19 -30.89 8.14 13.79
CA MET A 19 -31.55 8.69 12.60
C MET A 19 -33.08 8.70 12.70
N LEU A 20 -33.67 7.81 13.49
CA LEU A 20 -35.12 7.76 13.75
C LEU A 20 -35.58 8.80 14.77
N GLN A 21 -34.73 9.22 15.72
CA GLN A 21 -35.06 10.25 16.72
C GLN A 21 -35.61 11.57 16.10
N PRO A 22 -34.97 12.19 15.09
CA PRO A 22 -35.52 13.36 14.40
C PRO A 22 -36.83 13.08 13.67
N MET A 23 -37.00 11.88 13.10
CA MET A 23 -38.23 11.49 12.38
C MET A 23 -39.40 11.28 13.34
N ALA A 24 -39.18 10.64 14.49
CA ALA A 24 -40.18 10.52 15.56
C ALA A 24 -40.57 11.90 16.13
N THR A 25 -39.59 12.79 16.29
CA THR A 25 -39.83 14.18 16.72
C THR A 25 -40.66 14.95 15.69
N LEU A 26 -40.35 14.79 14.40
CA LEU A 26 -41.10 15.42 13.32
C LEU A 26 -42.52 14.85 13.18
N ALA A 27 -42.69 13.54 13.30
CA ALA A 27 -44.00 12.87 13.29
C ALA A 27 -44.87 13.35 14.47
N TRP A 28 -44.28 13.50 15.66
CA TRP A 28 -44.95 14.06 16.83
C TRP A 28 -45.32 15.55 16.64
N GLN A 29 -44.46 16.35 16.01
CA GLN A 29 -44.76 17.75 15.66
C GLN A 29 -45.89 17.87 14.62
N ILE A 30 -45.87 17.02 13.57
CA ILE A 30 -46.92 16.97 12.54
C ILE A 30 -48.26 16.55 13.18
N GLY A 31 -48.25 15.50 14.01
CA GLY A 31 -49.43 15.05 14.77
C GLY A 31 -50.02 16.10 15.72
N ARG A 32 -49.22 17.10 16.12
CA ARG A 32 -49.67 18.21 16.97
C ARG A 32 -50.30 19.38 16.21
N HIS A 33 -50.06 19.48 14.89
CA HIS A 33 -50.62 20.53 14.03
C HIS A 33 -51.71 20.03 13.07
N GLY A 34 -51.86 18.71 12.90
CA GLY A 34 -52.90 18.08 12.08
C GLY A 34 -53.94 17.31 12.88
N ALA A 35 -54.71 17.99 13.75
CA ALA A 35 -55.72 17.36 14.60
C ALA A 35 -57.17 17.57 14.08
N GLY A 36 -57.52 16.91 12.98
CA GLY A 36 -58.91 16.48 12.75
C GLY A 36 -59.11 15.17 13.51
N ALA A 37 -59.88 15.18 14.59
CA ALA A 37 -59.98 14.02 15.49
C ALA A 37 -60.68 12.83 14.82
N GLY A 38 -60.10 11.63 14.94
CA GLY A 38 -60.83 10.39 14.64
C GLY A 38 -60.12 9.24 13.91
N GLN A 39 -58.77 9.15 13.87
CA GLN A 39 -58.10 7.96 13.29
C GLN A 39 -56.63 7.75 13.73
N VAL A 40 -56.33 7.82 15.04
CA VAL A 40 -54.96 7.59 15.58
C VAL A 40 -54.94 6.63 16.79
N ALA A 41 -56.05 5.93 17.08
CA ALA A 41 -56.11 5.00 18.22
C ALA A 41 -55.46 3.63 17.94
N THR A 42 -55.49 3.15 16.69
CA THR A 42 -55.16 1.76 16.36
C THR A 42 -53.69 1.51 15.96
N ALA A 43 -52.92 2.55 15.63
CA ALA A 43 -51.52 2.40 15.20
C ALA A 43 -50.49 2.48 16.35
N GLY A 44 -50.88 3.03 17.50
CA GLY A 44 -50.00 3.14 18.67
C GLY A 44 -49.87 1.83 19.46
N GLU A 45 -50.94 1.04 19.54
CA GLU A 45 -50.98 -0.19 20.32
C GLU A 45 -50.18 -1.34 19.65
N GLU A 46 -50.20 -1.42 18.31
CA GLU A 46 -49.42 -2.43 17.57
C GLU A 46 -47.89 -2.19 17.66
N ALA A 47 -47.45 -0.93 17.72
CA ALA A 47 -46.03 -0.59 17.85
C ALA A 47 -45.46 -0.96 19.23
N MET A 48 -46.18 -0.69 20.31
CA MET A 48 -45.79 -1.07 21.68
C MET A 48 -45.79 -2.59 21.91
N ALA A 49 -46.67 -3.32 21.22
CA ALA A 49 -46.69 -4.79 21.28
C ALA A 49 -45.44 -5.43 20.66
N ALA A 50 -44.93 -4.86 19.56
CA ALA A 50 -43.70 -5.35 18.91
C ALA A 50 -42.44 -5.11 19.77
N GLU A 51 -42.36 -3.98 20.46
CA GLU A 51 -41.21 -3.63 21.31
C GLU A 51 -41.11 -4.53 22.55
N SER A 52 -42.25 -4.90 23.14
CA SER A 52 -42.32 -5.86 24.26
C SER A 52 -41.96 -7.30 23.86
N ALA A 53 -42.11 -7.66 22.57
CA ALA A 53 -41.80 -9.01 22.09
C ALA A 53 -40.30 -9.26 21.87
N MET A 54 -39.49 -8.22 21.64
CA MET A 54 -38.04 -8.35 21.46
C MET A 54 -37.21 -8.18 22.73
N ALA A 55 -37.77 -7.57 23.79
CA ALA A 55 -37.08 -7.39 25.07
C ALA A 55 -37.10 -8.64 25.98
N GLY A 56 -37.83 -9.71 25.62
CA GLY A 56 -38.14 -10.84 26.51
C GLY A 56 -37.18 -12.04 26.48
N THR A 57 -36.14 -12.06 25.64
CA THR A 57 -35.29 -13.26 25.43
C THR A 57 -33.82 -13.05 25.78
N ALA A 58 -33.55 -12.60 27.01
CA ALA A 58 -32.18 -12.52 27.54
C ALA A 58 -32.08 -12.54 29.08
N GLU A 59 -32.68 -13.53 29.78
CA GLU A 59 -32.26 -13.98 31.13
C GLU A 59 -33.10 -15.18 31.63
N GLY A 60 -32.49 -16.29 32.08
CA GLY A 60 -33.18 -17.39 32.80
C GLY A 60 -32.89 -18.84 32.34
N CYS A 61 -32.14 -19.60 33.14
CA CYS A 61 -31.93 -21.07 33.05
C CYS A 61 -33.16 -21.86 33.60
N PRO A 62 -33.34 -23.20 33.44
CA PRO A 62 -32.33 -24.25 33.73
C PRO A 62 -32.38 -25.56 32.88
N MET A 63 -31.55 -26.55 33.24
CA MET A 63 -31.57 -27.92 32.68
C MET A 63 -32.51 -28.90 33.41
N ALA A 64 -33.21 -29.74 32.64
CA ALA A 64 -33.71 -31.09 32.99
C ALA A 64 -34.11 -31.80 31.67
N ASP A 65 -33.40 -32.83 31.21
CA ASP A 65 -33.58 -34.26 31.55
C ASP A 65 -34.68 -34.98 30.72
N THR A 66 -34.24 -35.70 29.68
CA THR A 66 -34.91 -36.91 29.18
C THR A 66 -33.86 -37.88 28.63
N ALA A 67 -33.59 -38.96 29.36
CA ALA A 67 -32.89 -40.11 28.82
C ALA A 67 -33.83 -40.96 27.97
N GLU A 68 -33.42 -41.33 26.74
CA GLU A 68 -33.58 -42.68 26.15
C GLU A 68 -33.15 -42.69 24.66
N ALA A 69 -32.01 -43.33 24.35
CA ALA A 69 -31.87 -44.32 23.27
C ALA A 69 -30.41 -44.79 23.08
N ARG A 70 -30.13 -46.02 23.56
CA ARG A 70 -29.09 -46.97 23.08
C ARG A 70 -27.62 -46.52 23.28
N ARG A 71 -26.89 -47.12 24.24
CA ARG A 71 -26.16 -48.42 24.13
C ARG A 71 -25.17 -48.45 22.95
N ALA A 72 -23.89 -48.79 23.13
CA ALA A 72 -23.31 -49.72 24.10
C ALA A 72 -21.86 -49.28 24.52
N VAL A 73 -21.39 -49.51 25.76
CA VAL A 73 -20.55 -50.69 26.20
C VAL A 73 -19.19 -50.71 25.47
N VAL A 74 -17.99 -50.74 26.06
CA VAL A 74 -17.48 -50.88 27.45
C VAL A 74 -15.97 -50.47 27.42
N GLU A 75 -15.22 -50.08 28.47
CA GLU A 75 -15.42 -50.09 29.94
C GLU A 75 -14.60 -48.96 30.63
N GLN A 76 -14.52 -49.02 31.97
CA GLN A 76 -13.58 -48.37 32.91
C GLN A 76 -13.14 -49.47 33.90
N PRO A 77 -11.99 -49.43 34.64
CA PRO A 77 -12.01 -48.69 35.91
C PRO A 77 -10.66 -48.30 36.60
N PHE A 78 -10.77 -47.27 37.47
CA PHE A 78 -10.08 -47.13 38.80
C PHE A 78 -8.53 -46.98 38.84
N VAL A 79 -7.89 -46.43 39.89
CA VAL A 79 -8.18 -46.44 41.35
C VAL A 79 -7.93 -45.07 42.03
N ASP A 80 -8.57 -44.88 43.19
CA ASP A 80 -8.47 -43.81 44.20
C ASP A 80 -7.06 -43.31 44.61
N ALA A 81 -6.97 -42.04 45.10
CA ALA A 81 -6.80 -41.74 46.53
C ALA A 81 -6.47 -40.24 46.86
N LYS A 82 -7.02 -39.76 47.97
CA LYS A 82 -6.68 -38.50 48.71
C LYS A 82 -5.72 -38.84 49.90
N PRO A 83 -5.24 -37.91 50.75
CA PRO A 83 -4.83 -36.50 50.56
C PRO A 83 -3.50 -36.11 51.32
N ARG A 84 -3.18 -34.80 51.37
CA ARG A 84 -2.26 -34.05 52.29
C ARG A 84 -0.80 -33.82 51.85
N GLY A 85 -0.35 -32.56 51.95
CA GLY A 85 1.07 -32.15 51.93
C GLY A 85 1.24 -30.62 51.85
N LYS A 86 2.02 -30.03 52.77
CA LYS A 86 2.41 -28.59 52.76
C LYS A 86 3.52 -28.34 51.73
N GLY A 87 3.67 -27.10 51.23
CA GLY A 87 4.88 -26.71 50.49
C GLY A 87 4.79 -25.38 49.74
N ASP A 88 5.11 -24.29 50.45
CA ASP A 88 5.71 -22.99 50.08
C ASP A 88 5.71 -22.45 48.62
N ALA A 89 5.46 -21.15 48.51
CA ALA A 89 5.61 -20.34 47.30
C ALA A 89 6.99 -19.63 47.25
N PRO A 90 7.61 -19.44 46.07
CA PRO A 90 8.86 -18.70 45.95
C PRO A 90 8.64 -17.20 45.62
N HIS A 91 9.22 -16.32 46.45
CA HIS A 91 9.53 -14.93 46.09
C HIS A 91 10.89 -14.86 45.37
N PRO A 92 11.12 -13.86 44.48
CA PRO A 92 12.42 -13.65 43.85
C PRO A 92 13.40 -12.89 44.79
N PRO A 93 14.73 -13.12 44.70
CA PRO A 93 15.73 -12.42 45.50
C PRO A 93 16.20 -11.10 44.88
N ALA A 94 16.79 -10.23 45.71
CA ALA A 94 17.42 -8.98 45.32
C ALA A 94 18.83 -8.84 45.93
N GLY A 95 19.73 -8.11 45.24
CA GLY A 95 20.91 -7.49 45.87
C GLY A 95 22.26 -7.65 45.16
N ILE A 96 23.10 -6.61 45.35
CA ILE A 96 24.52 -6.37 44.93
C ILE A 96 24.60 -5.35 43.76
N VAL A 97 24.60 -4.04 44.02
CA VAL A 97 25.66 -3.13 44.56
C VAL A 97 26.56 -2.55 43.45
N ASP A 98 26.66 -1.21 43.49
CA ASP A 98 27.26 -0.27 42.52
C ASP A 98 28.66 0.24 42.98
N PRO A 99 29.56 0.66 42.08
CA PRO A 99 30.70 1.50 42.43
C PRO A 99 30.80 2.82 41.62
N GLN A 100 30.60 3.94 42.31
CA GLN A 100 31.15 5.26 41.94
C GLN A 100 32.70 5.26 41.97
N PRO A 101 33.35 6.18 41.24
CA PRO A 101 34.65 6.72 41.63
C PRO A 101 34.60 8.22 41.98
N SER A 102 35.38 8.59 42.98
CA SER A 102 35.41 9.87 43.69
C SER A 102 36.24 10.99 43.01
N ARG A 103 35.94 12.25 43.37
CA ARG A 103 36.80 13.43 43.12
C ARG A 103 37.74 13.73 44.28
N THR A 104 39.02 13.91 43.97
CA THR A 104 40.02 14.85 44.55
C THR A 104 41.20 14.85 43.56
N GLY A 105 41.93 15.93 43.26
CA GLY A 105 41.95 17.31 43.73
C GLY A 105 43.25 17.95 43.20
N ASP A 106 43.33 19.29 43.19
CA ASP A 106 44.47 20.15 42.79
C ASP A 106 44.62 20.48 41.29
N ALA A 107 44.97 21.70 40.86
CA ALA A 107 44.81 23.09 41.31
C ALA A 107 45.78 23.96 40.48
N ALA A 108 45.28 24.78 39.55
CA ALA A 108 45.96 25.99 39.06
C ALA A 108 45.00 26.87 38.24
N ALA A 109 45.04 28.18 38.50
CA ALA A 109 44.31 29.25 37.81
C ALA A 109 45.09 30.57 38.06
N PRO A 110 44.63 31.78 37.69
CA PRO A 110 43.80 32.23 36.55
C PRO A 110 44.47 33.40 35.77
N ASN A 111 43.81 33.92 34.73
CA ASN A 111 43.78 35.34 34.23
C ASN A 111 43.44 35.36 32.72
N GLN A 112 42.87 36.41 32.11
CA GLN A 112 42.03 37.54 32.57
C GLN A 112 41.29 38.09 31.32
N ASP A 113 40.38 39.04 31.53
CA ASP A 113 39.62 39.78 30.51
C ASP A 113 40.44 40.30 29.30
N TRP A 114 39.76 40.52 28.15
CA TRP A 114 39.53 41.90 27.67
C TRP A 114 38.43 41.98 26.60
N SER A 115 37.79 43.15 26.53
CA SER A 115 36.60 43.42 25.71
C SER A 115 36.81 44.58 24.73
N GLY A 116 36.12 44.53 23.57
CA GLY A 116 36.01 45.62 22.59
C GLY A 116 37.23 45.82 21.68
N GLY A 117 37.10 46.43 20.49
CA GLY A 117 35.87 46.86 19.81
C GLY A 117 36.12 47.78 18.61
N GLY A 118 35.21 47.75 17.62
CA GLY A 118 35.18 48.63 16.44
C GLY A 118 36.18 48.27 15.34
N ARG A 119 36.06 48.75 14.09
CA ARG A 119 34.99 49.32 13.23
C ARG A 119 35.75 49.87 11.99
N PHE A 120 35.06 50.12 10.87
CA PHE A 120 35.59 50.68 9.60
C PHE A 120 36.49 49.74 8.76
N ALA A 121 36.47 49.74 7.43
CA ALA A 121 35.57 50.41 6.46
C ALA A 121 35.46 49.62 5.12
N ARG A 122 34.49 50.08 4.31
CA ARG A 122 34.47 50.15 2.83
C ARG A 122 35.89 50.27 2.21
N ASP A 123 36.15 49.88 0.95
CA ASP A 123 35.34 50.25 -0.23
C ASP A 123 35.52 49.32 -1.46
N SER A 124 35.09 49.82 -2.62
CA SER A 124 34.62 49.04 -3.78
C SER A 124 35.39 49.35 -5.08
N ARG A 125 35.29 48.42 -6.04
CA ARG A 125 35.46 48.56 -7.51
C ARG A 125 36.87 48.46 -8.16
N MET A 126 36.91 47.53 -9.12
CA MET A 126 37.43 47.62 -10.50
C MET A 126 38.88 48.02 -10.81
N GLY A 127 39.54 47.15 -11.59
CA GLY A 127 40.19 47.60 -12.84
C GLY A 127 41.54 46.96 -13.19
N CYS A 128 41.62 46.37 -14.40
CA CYS A 128 42.84 46.17 -15.23
C CYS A 128 43.89 45.15 -14.75
N THR A 129 44.69 44.44 -15.60
CA THR A 129 44.70 44.18 -17.07
C THR A 129 45.71 43.05 -17.38
N GLY A 130 45.46 42.28 -18.46
CA GLY A 130 46.45 41.42 -19.15
C GLY A 130 46.67 40.03 -18.52
N GLU A 131 46.85 38.93 -19.24
CA GLU A 131 46.81 38.60 -20.67
C GLU A 131 47.07 37.07 -20.77
N ALA A 132 46.37 36.36 -21.66
CA ALA A 132 46.88 35.27 -22.53
C ALA A 132 45.82 34.22 -22.93
N GLY A 133 45.72 33.93 -24.23
CA GLY A 133 45.55 32.54 -24.70
C GLY A 133 44.27 32.13 -25.42
N GLY A 134 44.33 32.11 -26.77
CA GLY A 134 43.78 31.00 -27.57
C GLY A 134 42.33 31.09 -28.05
N ALA A 135 42.13 31.34 -29.36
CA ALA A 135 40.82 31.37 -30.02
C ALA A 135 40.55 30.12 -30.86
N ALA A 136 39.26 29.82 -31.10
CA ALA A 136 38.79 28.92 -32.16
C ALA A 136 37.49 29.48 -32.77
N VAL A 137 37.39 29.49 -34.11
CA VAL A 137 36.30 30.12 -34.88
C VAL A 137 35.85 29.19 -36.00
N CYS A 138 34.52 29.09 -36.16
CA CYS A 138 33.70 28.79 -37.35
C CYS A 138 34.27 27.96 -38.53
N CYS A 139 33.47 26.98 -38.99
CA CYS A 139 33.57 26.39 -40.34
C CYS A 139 32.18 26.32 -41.00
N THR A 140 32.15 26.54 -42.32
CA THR A 140 30.97 26.52 -43.21
C THR A 140 31.02 25.38 -44.24
N GLU A 141 29.92 25.23 -44.97
CA GLU A 141 29.56 24.22 -45.99
C GLU A 141 30.60 23.88 -47.07
N VAL A 142 30.58 22.63 -47.56
CA VAL A 142 30.65 22.22 -48.99
C VAL A 142 29.91 20.87 -49.15
N GLY A 143 29.28 20.58 -50.29
CA GLY A 143 28.80 19.23 -50.62
C GLY A 143 28.97 18.89 -52.11
N THR A 144 28.89 17.59 -52.49
CA THR A 144 28.62 17.13 -53.87
C THR A 144 28.37 15.61 -54.00
N ALA A 145 27.39 15.27 -54.86
CA ALA A 145 27.31 14.16 -55.83
C ALA A 145 27.45 12.65 -55.46
N ALA A 146 26.40 11.86 -55.80
CA ALA A 146 26.48 10.48 -56.30
C ALA A 146 25.18 10.02 -57.04
N PRO A 147 25.27 9.52 -58.29
CA PRO A 147 24.26 8.66 -58.96
C PRO A 147 24.95 7.43 -59.67
N PRO A 148 24.31 6.57 -60.52
CA PRO A 148 22.89 6.21 -60.76
C PRO A 148 22.60 4.66 -60.75
N CYS A 149 21.40 4.28 -61.26
CA CYS A 149 20.71 2.97 -61.32
C CYS A 149 21.21 1.93 -62.37
N ALA A 150 20.75 0.65 -62.28
CA ALA A 150 19.97 -0.09 -63.32
C ALA A 150 19.70 -1.61 -63.03
N GLU A 151 18.48 -2.10 -63.34
CA GLU A 151 18.05 -3.41 -63.94
C GLU A 151 18.49 -4.80 -63.36
N ALA A 152 17.81 -5.97 -63.53
CA ALA A 152 16.42 -6.39 -63.89
C ALA A 152 16.25 -7.95 -63.71
N ASP A 153 15.12 -8.54 -64.17
CA ASP A 153 14.73 -9.99 -64.34
C ASP A 153 14.27 -10.78 -63.08
N GLU A 154 13.01 -11.24 -62.91
CA GLU A 154 12.15 -12.26 -63.60
C GLU A 154 12.45 -13.73 -63.16
N ALA A 155 11.52 -14.71 -63.00
CA ALA A 155 10.04 -14.85 -62.84
C ALA A 155 9.80 -16.29 -62.21
N THR A 156 8.66 -16.76 -61.66
CA THR A 156 7.32 -17.07 -62.26
C THR A 156 6.29 -17.63 -61.21
N GLU A 157 4.99 -17.41 -61.47
CA GLU A 157 3.75 -18.24 -61.21
C GLU A 157 3.45 -18.92 -59.84
N GLY A 158 2.19 -19.00 -59.34
CA GLY A 158 0.88 -18.50 -59.83
C GLY A 158 -0.35 -18.93 -58.96
N ALA A 159 -1.58 -18.66 -59.47
CA ALA A 159 -2.93 -19.15 -59.03
C ALA A 159 -3.89 -18.29 -58.15
N ALA A 160 -4.69 -17.43 -58.82
CA ALA A 160 -6.17 -17.23 -58.77
C ALA A 160 -7.02 -17.03 -57.46
N GLY A 161 -7.96 -16.07 -57.51
CA GLY A 161 -9.04 -15.77 -56.52
C GLY A 161 -10.39 -16.47 -56.79
N PRO A 162 -11.61 -15.88 -56.57
CA PRO A 162 -11.95 -14.43 -56.54
C PRO A 162 -13.00 -13.90 -55.50
N GLY A 163 -13.18 -12.56 -55.47
CA GLY A 163 -14.49 -11.84 -55.38
C GLY A 163 -14.97 -11.38 -53.98
N GLN A 164 -15.58 -10.20 -53.75
CA GLN A 164 -16.05 -9.08 -54.58
C GLN A 164 -15.85 -7.71 -53.87
N ALA A 165 -16.05 -6.58 -54.55
CA ALA A 165 -15.80 -5.20 -54.07
C ALA A 165 -16.98 -4.24 -54.34
N ALA A 166 -16.95 -3.04 -53.74
CA ALA A 166 -17.66 -1.84 -54.20
C ALA A 166 -16.99 -0.54 -53.71
N GLU A 167 -16.72 0.38 -54.65
CA GLU A 167 -16.27 1.79 -54.44
C GLU A 167 -17.51 2.69 -54.13
N ILE A 168 -17.54 4.03 -54.04
CA ILE A 168 -16.77 5.21 -54.52
C ILE A 168 -17.09 6.39 -53.55
N ALA A 169 -16.53 7.62 -53.52
CA ALA A 169 -15.60 8.41 -54.36
C ALA A 169 -14.87 9.50 -53.51
N SER A 170 -14.22 10.47 -54.16
CA SER A 170 -13.47 11.62 -53.59
C SER A 170 -14.07 13.00 -53.97
N GLY A 171 -13.66 14.07 -53.27
CA GLY A 171 -13.98 15.47 -53.65
C GLY A 171 -13.18 16.53 -52.88
N ASP A 172 -12.49 17.43 -53.61
CA ASP A 172 -11.59 18.48 -53.09
C ASP A 172 -12.30 19.70 -52.45
N GLY A 173 -11.58 20.47 -51.61
CA GLY A 173 -12.20 21.66 -50.98
C GLY A 173 -11.38 22.64 -50.11
N LYS A 174 -10.18 23.07 -50.55
CA LYS A 174 -9.47 24.34 -50.19
C LYS A 174 -9.44 24.86 -48.72
N VAL A 175 -8.22 25.03 -48.22
CA VAL A 175 -7.87 25.84 -47.03
C VAL A 175 -7.98 27.35 -47.33
N GLY A 176 -8.52 28.13 -46.38
CA GLY A 176 -8.53 29.59 -46.38
C GLY A 176 -8.03 30.15 -45.04
N ASN A 177 -7.21 31.20 -45.07
CA ASN A 177 -6.45 31.71 -43.92
C ASN A 177 -6.81 33.18 -43.59
N MET A 178 -6.38 33.63 -42.40
CA MET A 178 -6.17 35.01 -41.92
C MET A 178 -7.29 35.75 -41.14
N ALA A 179 -7.03 35.85 -39.82
CA ALA A 179 -6.74 37.08 -39.06
C ALA A 179 -7.84 38.16 -38.81
N GLY A 180 -7.78 38.80 -37.62
CA GLY A 180 -8.18 40.22 -37.48
C GLY A 180 -9.00 40.65 -36.25
N ILE A 181 -8.41 40.58 -35.05
CA ILE A 181 -8.56 41.51 -33.90
C ILE A 181 -9.80 42.44 -33.82
N ALA A 182 -10.56 42.34 -32.71
CA ALA A 182 -11.13 43.52 -32.04
C ALA A 182 -11.24 43.27 -30.52
N VAL A 183 -10.56 44.10 -29.71
CA VAL A 183 -10.75 44.15 -28.25
C VAL A 183 -11.75 45.26 -27.93
N GLY A 184 -12.85 44.91 -27.27
CA GLY A 184 -13.79 45.86 -26.69
C GLY A 184 -13.85 45.67 -25.18
N ALA A 185 -13.58 46.74 -24.44
CA ALA A 185 -13.75 46.76 -22.99
C ALA A 185 -15.22 47.02 -22.60
N ASP A 186 -15.52 46.68 -21.35
CA ASP A 186 -16.65 47.10 -20.49
C ASP A 186 -17.67 46.00 -20.15
N GLY A 187 -18.07 45.98 -18.87
CA GLY A 187 -19.25 45.25 -18.39
C GLY A 187 -18.98 44.06 -17.47
N ASN A 188 -18.92 44.33 -16.17
CA ASN A 188 -19.08 43.38 -15.07
C ASN A 188 -20.20 42.35 -15.32
N GLY A 189 -19.88 41.04 -15.27
CA GLY A 189 -20.88 39.98 -15.42
C GLY A 189 -20.30 38.57 -15.25
N SER A 190 -20.34 38.05 -14.02
CA SER A 190 -20.00 36.65 -13.73
C SER A 190 -21.03 35.70 -14.37
N ARG A 191 -20.68 35.06 -15.49
CA ARG A 191 -21.48 33.95 -16.03
C ARG A 191 -21.23 32.70 -15.20
N ASP A 192 -22.28 32.26 -14.51
CA ASP A 192 -22.32 31.06 -13.68
C ASP A 192 -22.05 29.83 -14.57
N VAL A 193 -21.05 29.00 -14.24
CA VAL A 193 -20.71 27.78 -15.01
C VAL A 193 -21.67 26.65 -14.61
N ARG A 194 -22.95 26.83 -14.99
CA ARG A 194 -24.05 25.89 -14.73
C ARG A 194 -24.70 25.35 -16.00
N ASP A 195 -24.56 26.06 -17.12
CA ASP A 195 -25.22 25.72 -18.38
C ASP A 195 -24.27 24.99 -19.35
N ALA A 196 -23.79 23.82 -18.92
CA ALA A 196 -23.37 22.79 -19.87
C ALA A 196 -24.60 21.98 -20.28
N PRO A 197 -24.90 21.80 -21.58
CA PRO A 197 -26.10 21.08 -21.99
C PRO A 197 -26.03 19.63 -21.52
N ALA A 198 -27.10 19.16 -20.90
CA ALA A 198 -27.22 17.77 -20.49
C ALA A 198 -27.20 16.86 -21.74
N LEU A 199 -26.29 15.88 -21.76
CA LEU A 199 -26.34 14.80 -22.74
C LEU A 199 -27.57 13.94 -22.47
N GLU A 200 -28.64 14.18 -23.22
CA GLU A 200 -29.85 13.37 -23.17
C GLU A 200 -29.60 11.97 -23.75
N CYS A 201 -29.47 10.99 -22.86
CA CYS A 201 -29.55 9.59 -23.23
C CYS A 201 -30.77 8.96 -22.52
N CYS A 202 -31.82 8.67 -23.30
CA CYS A 202 -33.05 7.97 -22.87
C CYS A 202 -33.84 8.57 -21.69
N GLY A 203 -34.46 9.73 -21.89
CA GLY A 203 -35.88 9.97 -21.55
C GLY A 203 -36.37 9.89 -20.09
N ARG A 204 -35.55 9.57 -19.10
CA ARG A 204 -35.91 9.65 -17.67
C ARG A 204 -35.22 10.85 -17.02
N LYS A 205 -36.02 11.84 -16.62
CA LYS A 205 -35.59 12.81 -15.61
C LYS A 205 -35.30 12.05 -14.33
N ILE A 206 -34.01 11.87 -14.00
CA ILE A 206 -33.59 11.34 -12.71
C ILE A 206 -33.90 12.41 -11.66
N GLY A 207 -35.11 12.36 -11.10
CA GLY A 207 -35.45 13.11 -9.91
C GLY A 207 -34.47 12.75 -8.80
N ARG A 208 -33.89 13.76 -8.13
CA ARG A 208 -33.05 13.55 -6.95
C ARG A 208 -33.95 13.07 -5.81
N ASP A 209 -34.06 11.75 -5.66
CA ASP A 209 -34.80 11.14 -4.56
C ASP A 209 -34.16 11.54 -3.21
N PRO A 210 -34.91 12.24 -2.32
CA PRO A 210 -34.41 12.61 -1.00
C PRO A 210 -34.08 11.39 -0.12
N LEU A 211 -34.75 10.24 -0.32
CA LEU A 211 -34.47 9.01 0.41
C LEU A 211 -33.12 8.41 -0.04
N ALA A 212 -32.88 8.30 -1.35
CA ALA A 212 -31.57 7.92 -1.88
C ALA A 212 -30.43 8.86 -1.43
N GLN A 213 -30.67 10.17 -1.28
CA GLN A 213 -29.68 11.06 -0.67
C GLN A 213 -29.50 10.82 0.84
N SER A 214 -30.58 10.49 1.57
CA SER A 214 -30.54 10.24 3.01
C SER A 214 -29.88 8.92 3.39
N LEU A 215 -29.96 7.90 2.52
CA LEU A 215 -29.27 6.62 2.69
C LEU A 215 -27.76 6.71 2.41
N ARG A 216 -27.34 7.62 1.54
CA ARG A 216 -25.93 7.93 1.25
C ARG A 216 -25.29 8.79 2.34
N ARG A 217 -25.34 8.38 3.60
CA ARG A 217 -24.69 9.05 4.74
C ARG A 217 -23.31 8.44 4.96
N TRP A 218 -22.30 9.29 5.18
CA TRP A 218 -20.93 8.83 5.38
C TRP A 218 -20.75 7.78 6.50
N PRO A 219 -21.41 7.88 7.67
CA PRO A 219 -21.40 6.82 8.68
C PRO A 219 -21.89 5.44 8.22
N LEU A 220 -22.68 5.37 7.14
CA LEU A 220 -23.19 4.13 6.54
C LEU A 220 -22.36 3.68 5.31
N GLU A 221 -21.73 4.62 4.59
CA GLU A 221 -20.90 4.35 3.42
C GLU A 221 -19.41 4.06 3.75
N ARG A 222 -18.93 4.49 4.93
CA ARG A 222 -17.50 4.40 5.28
C ARG A 222 -17.10 2.98 5.67
N ARG A 223 -15.94 2.54 5.19
CA ARG A 223 -15.34 1.26 5.59
C ARG A 223 -14.59 1.41 6.93
N PRO A 224 -14.40 0.34 7.73
CA PRO A 224 -13.74 0.41 9.04
C PRO A 224 -12.34 1.06 9.02
N ALA A 225 -11.58 0.89 7.93
CA ALA A 225 -10.25 1.50 7.77
C ALA A 225 -10.28 3.01 7.46
N GLN A 226 -11.45 3.57 7.12
CA GLN A 226 -11.70 5.00 6.91
C GLN A 226 -12.30 5.69 8.15
N GLU A 227 -12.43 4.97 9.26
CA GLU A 227 -12.84 5.55 10.54
C GLU A 227 -11.63 6.11 11.29
N PRO A 228 -11.79 7.22 12.05
CA PRO A 228 -10.77 7.65 12.99
C PRO A 228 -10.49 6.52 14.00
N PRO A 229 -9.21 6.23 14.31
CA PRO A 229 -8.88 5.15 15.24
C PRO A 229 -9.46 5.33 16.64
N ASP A 230 -9.69 4.21 17.32
CA ASP A 230 -10.01 4.20 18.74
C ASP A 230 -8.78 4.54 19.61
N GLY A 231 -9.03 5.07 20.82
CA GLY A 231 -7.99 5.30 21.83
C GLY A 231 -7.13 6.56 21.62
N ASP A 232 -6.00 6.60 22.33
CA ASP A 232 -5.16 7.80 22.47
C ASP A 232 -4.05 7.85 21.40
N TRP A 233 -4.42 8.20 20.17
CA TRP A 233 -3.50 8.41 19.05
C TRP A 233 -3.21 9.90 18.80
N ARG A 234 -2.00 10.18 18.27
CA ARG A 234 -1.60 11.53 17.80
C ARG A 234 -1.57 11.61 16.27
N VAL A 235 -1.19 10.53 15.60
CA VAL A 235 -1.16 10.45 14.13
C VAL A 235 -2.02 9.29 13.66
N TRP A 236 -3.00 9.56 12.81
CA TRP A 236 -3.68 8.54 12.02
C TRP A 236 -3.03 8.55 10.63
N LEU A 237 -2.29 7.49 10.30
CA LEU A 237 -1.63 7.35 9.01
C LEU A 237 -2.45 6.42 8.11
N LEU A 238 -3.22 7.01 7.19
CA LEU A 238 -4.04 6.32 6.21
C LEU A 238 -3.27 6.16 4.89
N MET A 239 -2.52 5.06 4.78
CA MET A 239 -1.86 4.67 3.53
C MET A 239 -2.86 3.98 2.61
N GLY A 240 -2.85 4.31 1.31
CA GLY A 240 -3.74 3.62 0.38
C GLY A 240 -3.50 3.95 -1.08
N GLY A 241 -4.00 3.06 -1.95
CA GLY A 241 -3.87 3.18 -3.40
C GLY A 241 -4.62 4.35 -4.02
N ARG A 242 -4.47 4.54 -5.33
CA ARG A 242 -5.21 5.51 -6.15
C ARG A 242 -6.66 5.06 -6.28
N GLY A 243 -7.61 5.97 -6.08
CA GLY A 243 -9.03 5.59 -6.08
C GLY A 243 -9.48 4.78 -4.85
N SER A 244 -8.61 4.52 -3.86
CA SER A 244 -8.98 3.83 -2.61
C SER A 244 -9.90 4.63 -1.68
N GLY A 245 -10.18 5.90 -1.96
CA GLY A 245 -11.07 6.74 -1.14
C GLY A 245 -10.41 7.41 0.08
N LYS A 246 -9.07 7.47 0.15
CA LYS A 246 -8.32 8.18 1.22
C LYS A 246 -8.71 9.66 1.37
N THR A 247 -8.80 10.41 0.27
CA THR A 247 -9.16 11.84 0.29
C THR A 247 -10.55 12.09 0.88
N ARG A 248 -11.55 11.24 0.54
CA ARG A 248 -12.90 11.36 1.11
C ARG A 248 -12.90 11.14 2.62
N ALA A 249 -12.15 10.13 3.10
CA ALA A 249 -12.03 9.89 4.54
C ALA A 249 -11.46 11.11 5.29
N GLY A 250 -10.47 11.81 4.71
CA GLY A 250 -9.92 13.02 5.30
C GLY A 250 -10.85 14.22 5.29
N ALA A 251 -11.54 14.46 4.17
CA ALA A 251 -12.52 15.54 4.09
C ALA A 251 -13.70 15.34 5.06
N GLU A 252 -14.24 14.12 5.14
CA GLU A 252 -15.33 13.78 6.05
C GLU A 252 -14.86 13.83 7.52
N TRP A 253 -13.65 13.36 7.86
CA TRP A 253 -13.09 13.48 9.22
C TRP A 253 -12.90 14.94 9.65
N ILE A 254 -12.34 15.79 8.78
CA ILE A 254 -12.20 17.22 9.06
C ILE A 254 -13.58 17.89 9.22
N HIS A 255 -14.54 17.58 8.34
CA HIS A 255 -15.88 18.15 8.42
C HIS A 255 -16.62 17.71 9.69
N GLU A 256 -16.65 16.41 10.02
CA GLU A 256 -17.22 15.90 11.27
C GLU A 256 -16.59 16.56 12.50
N THR A 257 -15.26 16.66 12.53
CA THR A 257 -14.50 17.24 13.65
C THR A 257 -14.81 18.73 13.81
N ALA A 258 -14.82 19.47 12.70
CA ALA A 258 -15.18 20.89 12.66
C ALA A 258 -16.62 21.16 13.14
N LEU A 259 -17.56 20.22 12.94
CA LEU A 259 -18.94 20.33 13.43
C LEU A 259 -19.11 19.94 14.91
N LYS A 260 -18.28 19.02 15.43
CA LYS A 260 -18.33 18.55 16.83
C LYS A 260 -17.76 19.56 17.82
N VAL A 261 -16.76 20.34 17.43
CA VAL A 261 -16.11 21.33 18.31
C VAL A 261 -16.11 22.71 17.63
N ALA A 262 -16.62 23.72 18.34
CA ALA A 262 -16.65 25.11 17.88
C ALA A 262 -15.27 25.78 17.99
N ASN A 263 -15.02 26.81 17.18
CA ASN A 263 -13.78 27.59 17.18
C ASN A 263 -12.48 26.79 16.97
N LEU A 264 -12.55 25.60 16.35
CA LEU A 264 -11.36 24.84 15.99
C LEU A 264 -10.40 25.63 15.10
N ARG A 265 -9.13 25.23 15.16
CA ARG A 265 -8.06 25.70 14.28
C ARG A 265 -7.45 24.48 13.63
N ILE A 266 -7.58 24.40 12.32
CA ILE A 266 -7.25 23.23 11.50
C ILE A 266 -6.19 23.64 10.48
N ALA A 267 -5.14 22.83 10.33
CA ALA A 267 -4.21 22.94 9.20
C ALA A 267 -4.60 21.95 8.10
N LEU A 268 -4.69 22.42 6.86
CA LEU A 268 -4.76 21.59 5.65
C LEU A 268 -3.43 21.76 4.92
N VAL A 269 -2.64 20.70 4.82
CA VAL A 269 -1.30 20.75 4.22
C VAL A 269 -1.24 19.76 3.07
N ALA A 270 -0.89 20.24 1.88
CA ALA A 270 -0.73 19.40 0.68
C ALA A 270 0.64 19.64 0.04
N GLU A 271 0.93 18.93 -1.06
CA GLU A 271 2.12 19.15 -1.88
C GLU A 271 2.26 20.63 -2.27
N THR A 272 1.26 21.17 -2.99
CA THR A 272 1.14 22.61 -3.32
C THR A 272 -0.16 23.23 -2.80
N LEU A 273 -0.26 24.57 -2.82
CA LEU A 273 -1.53 25.27 -2.56
C LEU A 273 -2.63 24.93 -3.60
N GLY A 274 -2.23 24.57 -4.81
CA GLY A 274 -3.13 24.14 -5.88
C GLY A 274 -3.77 22.78 -5.56
N ASP A 275 -2.96 21.80 -5.14
CA ASP A 275 -3.47 20.48 -4.72
C ASP A 275 -4.44 20.60 -3.54
N ALA A 276 -4.09 21.40 -2.53
CA ALA A 276 -4.98 21.62 -1.40
C ALA A 276 -6.35 22.19 -1.84
N ARG A 277 -6.35 23.12 -2.79
CA ARG A 277 -7.59 23.67 -3.35
C ARG A 277 -8.37 22.62 -4.16
N GLU A 278 -7.76 22.11 -5.23
CA GLU A 278 -8.44 21.29 -6.24
C GLU A 278 -8.76 19.86 -5.75
N VAL A 279 -8.06 19.37 -4.73
CA VAL A 279 -8.26 18.02 -4.16
C VAL A 279 -8.98 18.08 -2.81
N MET A 280 -8.45 18.82 -1.83
CA MET A 280 -8.98 18.80 -0.45
C MET A 280 -10.21 19.69 -0.25
N VAL A 281 -10.37 20.76 -1.05
CA VAL A 281 -11.45 21.75 -0.87
C VAL A 281 -12.55 21.61 -1.92
N ASP A 282 -12.26 21.93 -3.18
CA ASP A 282 -13.24 22.02 -4.28
C ASP A 282 -13.41 20.69 -5.05
N GLY A 283 -12.50 19.73 -4.83
CA GLY A 283 -12.44 18.45 -5.52
C GLY A 283 -13.67 17.55 -5.35
N VAL A 284 -13.73 16.46 -6.12
CA VAL A 284 -14.87 15.51 -6.12
C VAL A 284 -15.17 14.93 -4.72
N SER A 285 -14.12 14.74 -3.91
CA SER A 285 -14.21 14.32 -2.50
C SER A 285 -13.80 15.43 -1.52
N GLY A 286 -13.69 16.68 -1.96
CA GLY A 286 -13.24 17.81 -1.16
C GLY A 286 -14.29 18.29 -0.14
N ILE A 287 -13.82 18.96 0.91
CA ILE A 287 -14.65 19.40 2.06
C ILE A 287 -15.87 20.20 1.61
N CYS A 288 -15.73 21.13 0.66
CA CYS A 288 -16.83 21.96 0.18
C CYS A 288 -17.90 21.18 -0.59
N ARG A 289 -17.58 19.98 -1.08
CA ARG A 289 -18.47 19.14 -1.90
C ARG A 289 -19.15 18.02 -1.10
N ILE A 290 -18.46 17.48 -0.09
CA ILE A 290 -19.03 16.49 0.84
C ILE A 290 -19.88 17.13 1.95
N ALA A 291 -19.60 18.39 2.31
CA ALA A 291 -20.32 19.11 3.37
C ALA A 291 -21.77 19.42 2.97
N ARG A 292 -22.71 18.63 3.50
CA ARG A 292 -24.16 18.80 3.28
C ARG A 292 -24.77 19.82 4.23
N ASP A 293 -24.54 19.63 5.52
CA ASP A 293 -25.04 20.50 6.59
C ASP A 293 -23.94 21.43 7.08
N ARG A 294 -24.28 22.69 7.40
CA ARG A 294 -23.34 23.70 7.93
C ARG A 294 -22.04 23.77 7.11
N ARG A 295 -22.19 23.74 5.78
CA ARG A 295 -21.09 23.83 4.81
C ARG A 295 -20.22 25.06 5.11
N PRO A 296 -18.88 24.93 5.11
CA PRO A 296 -18.01 26.07 5.29
C PRO A 296 -18.00 27.01 4.08
N GLU A 297 -17.82 28.29 4.34
CA GLU A 297 -17.46 29.28 3.33
C GLU A 297 -15.96 29.23 3.05
N PHE A 298 -15.55 29.33 1.77
CA PHE A 298 -14.14 29.34 1.39
C PHE A 298 -13.68 30.75 1.01
N GLU A 299 -12.85 31.33 1.88
CA GLU A 299 -12.24 32.64 1.68
C GLU A 299 -10.92 32.52 0.91
N ALA A 300 -10.98 32.55 -0.42
CA ALA A 300 -9.82 32.34 -1.29
C ALA A 300 -8.65 33.31 -1.00
N SER A 301 -8.92 34.59 -0.75
CA SER A 301 -7.91 35.61 -0.44
C SER A 301 -7.15 35.36 0.88
N ARG A 302 -7.78 34.67 1.83
CA ARG A 302 -7.21 34.30 3.13
C ARG A 302 -6.85 32.82 3.24
N ARG A 303 -6.95 32.07 2.12
CA ARG A 303 -6.62 30.65 1.99
C ARG A 303 -7.23 29.80 3.10
N ARG A 304 -8.50 30.04 3.44
CA ARG A 304 -9.15 29.39 4.60
C ARG A 304 -10.62 29.05 4.37
N LEU A 305 -11.06 27.99 5.03
CA LEU A 305 -12.47 27.60 5.17
C LEU A 305 -12.97 28.06 6.54
N VAL A 306 -14.19 28.57 6.61
CA VAL A 306 -14.84 29.04 7.84
C VAL A 306 -16.20 28.36 8.00
N TRP A 307 -16.38 27.63 9.09
CA TRP A 307 -17.66 27.02 9.45
C TRP A 307 -18.53 28.00 10.25
N PRO A 308 -19.87 27.85 10.21
CA PRO A 308 -20.80 28.71 10.97
C PRO A 308 -20.59 28.74 12.50
N ASN A 309 -19.85 27.78 13.06
CA ASN A 309 -19.51 27.71 14.49
C ASN A 309 -18.12 28.29 14.83
N GLY A 310 -17.53 29.09 13.93
CA GLY A 310 -16.25 29.77 14.14
C GLY A 310 -15.00 28.87 13.99
N SER A 311 -15.19 27.58 13.66
CA SER A 311 -14.10 26.68 13.30
C SER A 311 -13.50 27.09 11.95
N ILE A 312 -12.17 27.07 11.85
CA ILE A 312 -11.42 27.56 10.70
C ILE A 312 -10.37 26.53 10.29
N ALA A 313 -10.31 26.23 8.99
CA ALA A 313 -9.22 25.47 8.38
C ALA A 313 -8.39 26.36 7.45
N GLN A 314 -7.07 26.42 7.66
CA GLN A 314 -6.14 27.21 6.85
C GLN A 314 -5.31 26.28 5.96
N ILE A 315 -5.03 26.73 4.73
CA ILE A 315 -4.31 25.97 3.70
C ILE A 315 -2.82 26.34 3.69
N PHE A 316 -1.96 25.32 3.67
CA PHE A 316 -0.50 25.40 3.61
C PHE A 316 0.06 24.48 2.51
N SER A 317 1.27 24.78 2.05
CA SER A 317 1.99 24.04 1.01
C SER A 317 3.27 23.43 1.56
N SER A 318 3.60 22.20 1.16
CA SER A 318 4.87 21.54 1.49
C SER A 318 6.10 22.23 0.89
N GLU A 319 5.90 23.23 0.02
CA GLU A 319 6.96 24.03 -0.57
C GLU A 319 7.42 25.20 0.33
N ASP A 320 6.65 25.57 1.37
CA ASP A 320 6.92 26.70 2.25
C ASP A 320 6.73 26.31 3.73
N PRO A 321 7.75 25.66 4.36
CA PRO A 321 7.70 25.31 5.77
C PRO A 321 7.51 26.51 6.71
N GLU A 322 8.05 27.67 6.35
CA GLU A 322 8.00 28.88 7.17
C GLU A 322 6.57 29.44 7.29
N SER A 323 5.69 29.17 6.32
CA SER A 323 4.26 29.50 6.42
C SER A 323 3.54 28.88 7.64
N LEU A 324 4.06 27.77 8.17
CA LEU A 324 3.56 27.11 9.38
C LEU A 324 4.12 27.73 10.68
N ARG A 325 5.09 28.65 10.60
CA ARG A 325 5.66 29.33 11.77
C ARG A 325 4.72 30.41 12.29
N GLY A 326 4.18 30.20 13.50
CA GLY A 326 3.34 31.16 14.21
C GLY A 326 1.89 30.71 14.40
N PRO A 327 1.18 30.23 13.37
CA PRO A 327 -0.10 29.57 13.49
C PRO A 327 -0.14 28.45 14.55
N GLN A 328 -1.34 28.17 15.06
CA GLN A 328 -1.58 27.21 16.13
C GLN A 328 -2.81 26.38 15.81
N PHE A 329 -2.72 25.06 15.99
CA PHE A 329 -3.73 24.12 15.54
C PHE A 329 -4.13 23.14 16.64
N HIS A 330 -5.39 22.74 16.58
CA HIS A 330 -5.95 21.62 17.34
C HIS A 330 -5.79 20.33 16.54
N VAL A 331 -6.05 20.39 15.22
CA VAL A 331 -5.95 19.24 14.33
C VAL A 331 -5.31 19.63 12.99
N ALA A 332 -4.76 18.65 12.29
CA ALA A 332 -4.24 18.82 10.95
C ALA A 332 -4.62 17.66 10.03
N TRP A 333 -4.79 17.95 8.74
CA TRP A 333 -4.87 16.96 7.67
C TRP A 333 -3.75 17.23 6.66
N CYS A 334 -2.86 16.26 6.52
CA CYS A 334 -1.73 16.25 5.60
C CYS A 334 -2.04 15.30 4.43
N ASP A 335 -2.24 15.83 3.22
CA ASP A 335 -2.54 15.01 2.04
C ASP A 335 -1.32 14.78 1.14
N GLU A 336 -1.30 13.60 0.51
CA GLU A 336 -0.23 13.01 -0.30
C GLU A 336 1.20 13.28 0.23
N LEU A 337 1.43 12.98 1.53
CA LEU A 337 2.73 13.17 2.22
C LEU A 337 3.93 12.62 1.43
N GLY A 338 3.76 11.50 0.72
CA GLY A 338 4.79 10.89 -0.11
C GLY A 338 5.32 11.77 -1.25
N LYS A 339 4.63 12.87 -1.59
CA LYS A 339 5.06 13.85 -2.59
C LYS A 339 5.70 15.12 -2.01
N TRP A 340 5.64 15.33 -0.70
CA TRP A 340 6.03 16.62 -0.10
C TRP A 340 7.49 16.97 -0.37
N LYS A 341 7.73 18.19 -0.83
CA LYS A 341 9.06 18.67 -1.25
C LYS A 341 10.01 18.85 -0.07
N HIS A 342 9.57 19.58 0.96
CA HIS A 342 10.32 19.79 2.21
C HIS A 342 9.68 19.00 3.35
N ALA A 343 9.53 17.68 3.16
CA ALA A 343 8.67 16.83 4.00
C ALA A 343 8.98 16.93 5.51
N GLN A 344 10.25 16.79 5.88
CA GLN A 344 10.69 16.81 7.29
C GLN A 344 10.50 18.20 7.92
N GLU A 345 10.94 19.26 7.23
CA GLU A 345 10.86 20.64 7.72
C GLU A 345 9.41 21.10 7.96
N ASN A 346 8.50 20.79 7.02
CA ASN A 346 7.07 21.07 7.19
C ASN A 346 6.47 20.29 8.36
N TRP A 347 6.85 19.01 8.49
CA TRP A 347 6.37 18.18 9.58
C TRP A 347 6.80 18.76 10.94
N ASP A 348 8.05 19.16 11.09
CA ASP A 348 8.56 19.72 12.34
C ASP A 348 7.89 21.07 12.67
N MET A 349 7.73 21.96 11.69
CA MET A 349 6.97 23.22 11.89
C MET A 349 5.51 22.97 12.26
N LEU A 350 4.84 22.02 11.59
CA LEU A 350 3.47 21.62 11.90
C LEU A 350 3.35 21.05 13.33
N GLN A 351 4.32 20.22 13.75
CA GLN A 351 4.34 19.63 15.08
C GLN A 351 4.54 20.67 16.19
N PHE A 352 5.29 21.75 15.93
CA PHE A 352 5.33 22.92 16.82
C PHE A 352 4.00 23.69 16.82
N GLY A 353 3.29 23.77 15.68
CA GLY A 353 1.96 24.38 15.57
C GLY A 353 0.84 23.61 16.29
N LEU A 354 0.94 22.28 16.37
CA LEU A 354 -0.04 21.38 16.99
C LEU A 354 0.05 21.37 18.52
N ARG A 355 -0.47 22.44 19.12
CA ARG A 355 -0.40 22.72 20.57
C ARG A 355 -1.69 23.25 21.20
N LEU A 356 -2.82 23.22 20.50
CA LEU A 356 -4.11 23.65 21.04
C LEU A 356 -5.00 22.48 21.47
N GLY A 357 -5.76 22.68 22.54
CA GLY A 357 -6.61 21.66 23.14
C GLY A 357 -5.82 20.60 23.93
N ALA A 358 -6.54 19.66 24.55
CA ALA A 358 -5.92 18.63 25.39
C ALA A 358 -5.17 17.54 24.58
N ARG A 359 -5.57 17.32 23.31
CA ARG A 359 -5.11 16.20 22.48
C ARG A 359 -5.00 16.64 21.01
N PRO A 360 -3.89 17.27 20.57
CA PRO A 360 -3.69 17.61 19.17
C PRO A 360 -3.56 16.35 18.29
N GLN A 361 -4.27 16.32 17.16
CA GLN A 361 -4.35 15.12 16.29
C GLN A 361 -4.06 15.43 14.82
N VAL A 362 -3.42 14.49 14.12
CA VAL A 362 -3.07 14.62 12.70
C VAL A 362 -3.60 13.43 11.91
N LEU A 363 -4.31 13.68 10.83
CA LEU A 363 -4.52 12.69 9.77
C LEU A 363 -3.46 12.91 8.69
N VAL A 364 -2.78 11.83 8.29
CA VAL A 364 -1.91 11.77 7.12
C VAL A 364 -2.53 10.82 6.11
N THR A 365 -2.90 11.32 4.93
CA THR A 365 -3.31 10.50 3.77
C THR A 365 -2.18 10.44 2.75
N THR A 366 -1.84 9.25 2.26
CA THR A 366 -0.80 9.14 1.22
C THR A 366 -0.91 7.85 0.41
N THR A 367 -0.55 7.93 -0.87
CA THR A 367 0.03 6.79 -1.59
C THR A 367 1.46 6.63 -1.08
N PRO A 368 1.88 5.46 -0.55
CA PRO A 368 3.16 5.36 0.15
C PRO A 368 4.36 5.48 -0.78
N ARG A 369 5.36 6.24 -0.36
CA ARG A 369 6.71 6.25 -0.94
C ARG A 369 7.75 6.08 0.15
N PRO A 370 8.88 5.39 -0.06
CA PRO A 370 9.83 4.99 0.99
C PRO A 370 10.71 6.13 1.56
N ILE A 371 10.18 7.34 1.67
CA ILE A 371 10.83 8.55 2.21
C ILE A 371 11.10 8.42 3.72
N PRO A 372 12.16 9.07 4.28
CA PRO A 372 12.54 8.93 5.68
C PRO A 372 11.41 9.27 6.67
N LEU A 373 10.71 10.39 6.46
CA LEU A 373 9.61 10.81 7.34
C LEU A 373 8.50 9.74 7.42
N LEU A 374 8.08 9.16 6.29
CA LEU A 374 7.02 8.16 6.29
C LEU A 374 7.44 6.88 7.03
N ARG A 375 8.71 6.46 6.92
CA ARG A 375 9.28 5.35 7.71
C ARG A 375 9.21 5.67 9.21
N THR A 376 9.63 6.87 9.62
CA THR A 376 9.55 7.33 11.02
C THR A 376 8.12 7.37 11.54
N LEU A 377 7.15 7.82 10.74
CA LEU A 377 5.74 7.84 11.13
C LEU A 377 5.16 6.44 11.30
N VAL A 378 5.47 5.50 10.40
CA VAL A 378 5.04 4.09 10.52
C VAL A 378 5.60 3.42 11.78
N ALA A 379 6.83 3.77 12.19
CA ALA A 379 7.44 3.29 13.43
C ALA A 379 6.99 4.07 14.70
N GLY A 380 6.15 5.10 14.56
CA GLY A 380 5.76 5.99 15.65
C GLY A 380 4.83 5.34 16.66
N ARG A 381 5.21 5.32 17.95
CA ARG A 381 4.41 4.72 19.05
C ARG A 381 3.00 5.29 19.23
N THR A 382 2.77 6.52 18.78
CA THR A 382 1.46 7.22 18.82
C THR A 382 0.83 7.37 17.43
N THR A 383 1.37 6.65 16.44
CA THR A 383 0.80 6.52 15.10
C THR A 383 -0.07 5.27 15.03
N VAL A 384 -1.33 5.41 14.60
CA VAL A 384 -2.13 4.26 14.15
C VAL A 384 -2.11 4.22 12.64
N VAL A 385 -1.56 3.15 12.09
CA VAL A 385 -1.52 2.90 10.64
C VAL A 385 -2.79 2.17 10.22
N ARG A 386 -3.48 2.71 9.21
CA ARG A 386 -4.54 2.02 8.46
C ARG A 386 -4.10 1.89 7.01
N ARG A 387 -4.41 0.75 6.39
CA ARG A 387 -4.25 0.52 4.94
C ARG A 387 -5.61 0.44 4.28
N ILE A 388 -5.76 1.04 3.10
CA ILE A 388 -6.94 0.88 2.25
C ILE A 388 -6.52 0.60 0.81
N ARG A 389 -7.04 -0.48 0.23
CA ARG A 389 -6.74 -0.87 -1.14
C ARG A 389 -7.70 -0.20 -2.12
N THR A 390 -7.30 -0.16 -3.38
CA THR A 390 -8.17 0.29 -4.48
C THR A 390 -9.28 -0.72 -4.75
N SER A 391 -8.99 -2.02 -4.65
CA SER A 391 -9.95 -3.12 -4.75
C SER A 391 -11.06 -3.06 -3.68
N ASP A 392 -10.72 -2.65 -2.46
CA ASP A 392 -11.70 -2.41 -1.38
C ASP A 392 -12.76 -1.33 -1.74
N ASN A 393 -12.58 -0.58 -2.83
CA ASN A 393 -13.48 0.50 -3.29
C ASN A 393 -14.14 0.17 -4.64
N ALA A 394 -14.16 -1.10 -5.07
CA ALA A 394 -14.64 -1.55 -6.38
C ALA A 394 -15.98 -0.93 -6.81
N ASP A 395 -16.97 -0.86 -5.91
CA ASP A 395 -18.32 -0.34 -6.18
C ASP A 395 -18.36 1.14 -6.61
N ASN A 396 -17.29 1.89 -6.36
CA ASN A 396 -17.14 3.30 -6.74
C ASN A 396 -16.15 3.52 -7.90
N LEU A 397 -15.69 2.45 -8.54
CA LEU A 397 -14.78 2.48 -9.69
C LEU A 397 -15.52 2.12 -10.98
N ALA A 398 -14.94 2.45 -12.14
CA ALA A 398 -15.51 2.07 -13.43
C ALA A 398 -15.41 0.54 -13.64
N ALA A 399 -16.43 -0.05 -14.25
CA ALA A 399 -16.41 -1.46 -14.63
C ALA A 399 -15.18 -1.78 -15.50
N GLY A 400 -14.49 -2.89 -15.21
CA GLY A 400 -13.25 -3.29 -15.89
C GLY A 400 -11.99 -2.50 -15.49
N PHE A 401 -12.09 -1.47 -14.64
CA PHE A 401 -10.90 -0.71 -14.21
C PHE A 401 -9.91 -1.59 -13.45
N LEU A 402 -10.38 -2.38 -12.48
CA LEU A 402 -9.52 -3.26 -11.67
C LEU A 402 -8.87 -4.32 -12.55
N ASP A 403 -9.62 -4.96 -13.44
CA ASP A 403 -9.11 -5.99 -14.36
C ASP A 403 -7.99 -5.42 -15.26
N ALA A 404 -8.19 -4.23 -15.82
CA ALA A 404 -7.19 -3.56 -16.66
C ALA A 404 -5.95 -3.10 -15.88
N MET A 405 -6.07 -2.80 -14.58
CA MET A 405 -4.92 -2.51 -13.72
C MET A 405 -4.18 -3.78 -13.32
N GLU A 406 -4.88 -4.88 -13.05
CA GLU A 406 -4.29 -6.18 -12.72
C GLU A 406 -3.54 -6.77 -13.93
N GLU A 407 -4.09 -6.69 -15.14
CA GLU A 407 -3.42 -7.14 -16.37
C GLU A 407 -2.06 -6.44 -16.58
N ARG A 408 -1.98 -5.14 -16.25
CA ARG A 408 -0.79 -4.30 -16.52
C ARG A 408 0.20 -4.29 -15.36
N TYR A 409 -0.29 -4.23 -14.13
CA TYR A 409 0.49 -3.96 -12.92
C TYR A 409 0.34 -5.04 -11.84
N GLY A 410 -0.50 -6.06 -12.07
CA GLY A 410 -0.68 -7.20 -11.19
C GLY A 410 0.64 -7.89 -10.84
N GLY A 411 0.81 -8.24 -9.56
CA GLY A 411 2.04 -8.81 -9.02
C GLY A 411 3.29 -7.92 -9.10
N THR A 412 3.21 -6.66 -9.56
CA THR A 412 4.37 -5.74 -9.61
C THR A 412 4.51 -4.87 -8.35
N ARG A 413 5.72 -4.37 -8.09
CA ARG A 413 5.99 -3.42 -6.99
C ARG A 413 5.19 -2.12 -7.16
N LEU A 414 5.09 -1.63 -8.40
CA LEU A 414 4.29 -0.44 -8.72
C LEU A 414 2.79 -0.67 -8.43
N GLY A 415 2.24 -1.82 -8.82
CA GLY A 415 0.86 -2.19 -8.53
C GLY A 415 0.56 -2.23 -7.04
N ARG A 416 1.37 -2.95 -6.26
CA ARG A 416 1.22 -3.03 -4.79
C ARG A 416 1.37 -1.67 -4.09
N GLN A 417 2.26 -0.80 -4.56
CA GLN A 417 2.41 0.54 -4.01
C GLN A 417 1.21 1.44 -4.36
N GLU A 418 0.83 1.48 -5.64
CA GLU A 418 -0.15 2.44 -6.16
C GLU A 418 -1.61 1.97 -6.05
N PHE A 419 -1.89 0.68 -5.80
CA PHE A 419 -3.24 0.14 -5.61
C PHE A 419 -3.46 -0.49 -4.22
N ASP A 420 -2.53 -1.33 -3.72
CA ASP A 420 -2.68 -1.93 -2.38
C ASP A 420 -2.23 -1.00 -1.24
N GLY A 421 -1.54 0.10 -1.56
CA GLY A 421 -1.00 1.02 -0.58
C GLY A 421 0.10 0.39 0.27
N GLU A 422 0.94 -0.47 -0.32
CA GLU A 422 2.06 -1.13 0.35
C GLU A 422 3.33 -0.26 0.34
N LEU A 423 3.94 -0.09 1.51
CA LEU A 423 5.18 0.66 1.69
C LEU A 423 6.36 -0.29 1.46
N ILE A 424 6.69 -0.49 0.20
CA ILE A 424 7.79 -1.37 -0.21
C ILE A 424 9.07 -0.54 -0.25
N ALA A 425 9.97 -0.83 0.69
CA ALA A 425 11.30 -0.25 0.77
C ALA A 425 12.34 -1.35 0.52
N ASP A 426 13.26 -1.12 -0.42
CA ASP A 426 14.41 -1.99 -0.59
C ASP A 426 15.52 -1.57 0.40
N ARG A 427 16.36 -2.52 0.78
CA ARG A 427 17.51 -2.34 1.69
C ARG A 427 18.73 -1.91 0.86
N GLN A 428 19.47 -0.88 1.30
CA GLN A 428 20.55 -0.28 0.50
C GLN A 428 21.77 -1.19 0.32
N ASP A 429 22.03 -2.04 1.31
CA ASP A 429 23.06 -3.07 1.36
C ASP A 429 22.55 -4.46 0.97
N ALA A 430 21.41 -4.54 0.27
CA ALA A 430 20.91 -5.80 -0.28
C ALA A 430 21.75 -6.28 -1.47
N LEU A 431 21.85 -7.61 -1.62
CA LEU A 431 22.56 -8.22 -2.76
C LEU A 431 21.86 -8.00 -4.13
N TRP A 432 20.56 -7.68 -4.13
CA TRP A 432 19.79 -7.42 -5.35
C TRP A 432 19.09 -6.06 -5.34
N ASN A 433 19.23 -5.33 -6.44
CA ASN A 433 18.42 -4.14 -6.73
C ASN A 433 17.20 -4.53 -7.58
N ARG A 434 16.01 -4.09 -7.18
CA ARG A 434 14.75 -4.38 -7.87
C ARG A 434 14.70 -3.87 -9.31
N GLU A 435 15.29 -2.73 -9.60
CA GLU A 435 15.35 -2.18 -10.97
C GLU A 435 16.04 -3.18 -11.93
N ARG A 436 17.08 -3.88 -11.44
CA ARG A 436 17.75 -4.95 -12.19
C ARG A 436 16.87 -6.20 -12.31
N LEU A 437 16.12 -6.57 -11.26
CA LEU A 437 15.19 -7.71 -11.30
C LEU A 437 14.03 -7.48 -12.29
N GLU A 438 13.53 -6.26 -12.38
CA GLU A 438 12.52 -5.86 -13.36
C GLU A 438 13.12 -5.85 -14.79
N ALA A 439 14.37 -5.40 -14.95
CA ALA A 439 15.06 -5.40 -16.25
C ALA A 439 15.40 -6.80 -16.80
N VAL A 440 15.61 -7.81 -15.96
CA VAL A 440 15.87 -9.21 -16.39
C VAL A 440 14.60 -10.06 -16.57
N ARG A 441 13.41 -9.44 -16.58
CA ARG A 441 12.13 -10.15 -16.70
C ARG A 441 11.80 -10.51 -18.16
N GLN A 442 11.58 -11.80 -18.42
CA GLN A 442 11.24 -12.36 -19.74
C GLN A 442 9.92 -13.14 -19.64
N ARG A 443 8.78 -12.50 -19.97
CA ARG A 443 7.42 -13.07 -19.87
C ARG A 443 7.19 -14.36 -20.68
N LEU A 444 7.94 -14.55 -21.77
CA LEU A 444 7.88 -15.74 -22.63
C LEU A 444 9.27 -16.37 -22.67
N PRO A 445 9.63 -17.20 -21.68
CA PRO A 445 10.80 -18.05 -21.80
C PRO A 445 10.55 -19.10 -22.89
N GLY A 446 11.61 -19.44 -23.64
CA GLY A 446 11.56 -20.49 -24.66
C GLY A 446 11.52 -21.91 -24.03
N PRO A 447 11.73 -22.97 -24.82
CA PRO A 447 11.94 -24.30 -24.26
C PRO A 447 13.16 -24.31 -23.32
N MET A 448 13.03 -24.99 -22.18
CA MET A 448 14.11 -25.19 -21.21
C MET A 448 14.84 -26.49 -21.50
N GLY A 449 16.16 -26.52 -21.30
CA GLY A 449 16.98 -27.72 -21.48
C GLY A 449 17.01 -28.62 -20.25
N ARG A 450 17.32 -28.05 -19.07
CA ARG A 450 17.34 -28.74 -17.78
C ARG A 450 16.58 -27.92 -16.75
N ILE A 451 15.70 -28.53 -15.98
CA ILE A 451 14.84 -27.91 -14.96
C ILE A 451 15.14 -28.55 -13.59
N VAL A 452 15.13 -27.72 -12.53
CA VAL A 452 15.23 -28.18 -11.14
C VAL A 452 14.14 -27.54 -10.27
N VAL A 453 13.67 -28.30 -9.28
CA VAL A 453 12.88 -27.78 -8.17
C VAL A 453 13.79 -27.73 -6.94
N ALA A 454 14.05 -26.55 -6.40
CA ALA A 454 14.81 -26.39 -5.16
C ALA A 454 13.89 -26.14 -3.97
N VAL A 455 14.28 -26.67 -2.82
CA VAL A 455 13.46 -26.71 -1.60
C VAL A 455 14.30 -26.33 -0.37
N ASP A 456 13.84 -25.32 0.37
CA ASP A 456 14.31 -25.02 1.73
C ASP A 456 13.17 -25.32 2.73
N PRO A 457 13.17 -26.51 3.37
CA PRO A 457 12.08 -26.93 4.24
C PRO A 457 12.23 -26.37 5.67
N PRO A 458 11.12 -26.11 6.38
CA PRO A 458 11.18 -25.60 7.75
C PRO A 458 11.65 -26.66 8.75
N ALA A 459 12.42 -26.23 9.75
CA ALA A 459 12.94 -27.09 10.81
C ALA A 459 11.87 -27.76 11.69
N THR A 460 10.74 -27.07 11.87
CA THR A 460 9.60 -27.53 12.68
C THR A 460 8.30 -27.12 12.03
N ALA A 461 7.29 -28.00 12.10
CA ALA A 461 5.94 -27.69 11.65
C ALA A 461 5.26 -26.74 12.65
N SER A 462 4.82 -25.57 12.18
CA SER A 462 4.07 -24.60 12.98
C SER A 462 3.21 -23.71 12.08
N ALA A 463 2.27 -22.94 12.64
CA ALA A 463 1.51 -21.97 11.84
C ALA A 463 2.40 -20.87 11.20
N GLN A 464 3.64 -20.72 11.67
CA GLN A 464 4.65 -19.79 11.13
C GLN A 464 5.71 -20.49 10.26
N SER A 465 5.68 -21.83 10.15
CA SER A 465 6.67 -22.57 9.37
C SER A 465 6.47 -22.32 7.89
N PHE A 466 7.56 -22.08 7.18
CA PHE A 466 7.55 -21.69 5.79
C PHE A 466 8.51 -22.60 5.02
N CYS A 467 8.10 -23.06 3.83
CA CYS A 467 8.92 -23.89 2.97
C CYS A 467 9.18 -23.16 1.66
N GLY A 468 10.43 -22.76 1.42
CA GLY A 468 10.87 -22.25 0.12
C GLY A 468 10.77 -23.33 -0.94
N ILE A 469 10.11 -23.05 -2.07
CA ILE A 469 10.01 -23.94 -3.23
C ILE A 469 10.16 -23.08 -4.49
N VAL A 470 11.28 -23.21 -5.20
CA VAL A 470 11.57 -22.43 -6.41
C VAL A 470 11.90 -23.37 -7.56
N VAL A 471 11.26 -23.14 -8.71
CA VAL A 471 11.51 -23.86 -9.96
C VAL A 471 12.36 -22.99 -10.88
N ALA A 472 13.47 -23.52 -11.37
CA ALA A 472 14.31 -22.84 -12.37
C ALA A 472 14.74 -23.80 -13.48
N GLY A 473 14.98 -23.27 -14.67
CA GLY A 473 15.53 -24.00 -15.81
C GLY A 473 16.73 -23.32 -16.44
N LEU A 474 17.38 -24.00 -17.39
CA LEU A 474 18.37 -23.41 -18.30
C LEU A 474 17.73 -23.19 -19.67
N ASP A 475 17.88 -21.99 -20.24
CA ASP A 475 17.50 -21.72 -21.63
C ASP A 475 18.56 -22.23 -22.63
N ALA A 476 18.22 -22.18 -23.92
CA ALA A 476 19.13 -22.59 -25.00
C ALA A 476 20.41 -21.74 -25.12
N ALA A 477 20.46 -20.56 -24.47
CA ALA A 477 21.65 -19.71 -24.39
C ALA A 477 22.51 -20.00 -23.14
N GLY A 478 22.11 -20.96 -22.29
CA GLY A 478 22.80 -21.30 -21.05
C GLY A 478 22.59 -20.30 -19.91
N ARG A 479 21.56 -19.44 -20.01
CA ARG A 479 21.12 -18.57 -18.90
C ARG A 479 20.15 -19.35 -18.03
N ALA A 480 20.17 -19.09 -16.73
CA ALA A 480 19.17 -19.63 -15.83
C ALA A 480 17.89 -18.79 -15.88
N VAL A 481 16.75 -19.46 -15.92
CA VAL A 481 15.42 -18.86 -15.93
C VAL A 481 14.71 -19.28 -14.65
N VAL A 482 14.33 -18.33 -13.80
CA VAL A 482 13.43 -18.60 -12.66
C VAL A 482 12.02 -18.75 -13.23
N LEU A 483 11.46 -19.95 -13.18
CA LEU A 483 10.20 -20.32 -13.83
C LEU A 483 9.00 -20.09 -12.92
N ALA A 484 9.12 -20.42 -11.63
CA ALA A 484 8.08 -20.24 -10.64
C ALA A 484 8.63 -20.17 -9.22
N ASP A 485 7.95 -19.38 -8.39
CA ASP A 485 8.01 -19.48 -6.94
C ASP A 485 6.70 -20.11 -6.46
N LEU A 486 6.81 -21.27 -5.81
CA LEU A 486 5.70 -22.11 -5.34
C LEU A 486 5.78 -22.36 -3.83
N SER A 487 6.54 -21.52 -3.12
CA SER A 487 6.78 -21.67 -1.69
C SER A 487 5.50 -21.58 -0.86
N VAL A 488 5.39 -22.39 0.20
CA VAL A 488 4.17 -22.56 1.00
C VAL A 488 4.36 -22.17 2.47
N ALA A 489 3.32 -21.58 3.07
CA ALA A 489 3.28 -21.17 4.48
C ALA A 489 2.33 -22.05 5.30
N GLY A 490 2.70 -22.35 6.55
CA GLY A 490 1.89 -23.11 7.50
C GLY A 490 1.67 -24.59 7.14
N ALA A 491 2.37 -25.11 6.14
CA ALA A 491 2.14 -26.46 5.62
C ALA A 491 2.74 -27.55 6.54
N SER A 492 2.06 -28.69 6.66
CA SER A 492 2.62 -29.88 7.28
C SER A 492 3.77 -30.47 6.43
N PRO A 493 4.60 -31.38 6.99
CA PRO A 493 5.66 -32.04 6.22
C PRO A 493 5.17 -32.69 4.92
N ALA A 494 4.06 -33.43 4.98
CA ALA A 494 3.43 -34.01 3.80
C ALA A 494 2.84 -32.93 2.86
N GLY A 495 2.35 -31.81 3.40
CA GLY A 495 1.78 -30.71 2.62
C GLY A 495 2.82 -30.00 1.73
N TRP A 496 3.98 -29.62 2.28
CA TRP A 496 5.02 -29.01 1.44
C TRP A 496 5.65 -30.03 0.50
N ALA A 497 5.86 -31.28 0.92
CA ALA A 497 6.42 -32.30 0.05
C ALA A 497 5.48 -32.65 -1.13
N ALA A 498 4.16 -32.64 -0.92
CA ALA A 498 3.18 -32.76 -1.99
C ALA A 498 3.25 -31.58 -2.98
N ALA A 499 3.47 -30.36 -2.49
CA ALA A 499 3.70 -29.19 -3.35
C ALA A 499 4.98 -29.32 -4.19
N VAL A 500 6.06 -29.88 -3.62
CA VAL A 500 7.32 -30.18 -4.34
C VAL A 500 7.11 -31.24 -5.43
N VAL A 501 6.41 -32.35 -5.14
CA VAL A 501 6.11 -33.39 -6.15
C VAL A 501 5.18 -32.84 -7.24
N CYS A 502 4.21 -31.99 -6.87
CA CYS A 502 3.36 -31.30 -7.83
C CYS A 502 4.16 -30.36 -8.73
N ALA A 503 5.09 -29.57 -8.18
CA ALA A 503 6.00 -28.72 -8.94
C ALA A 503 6.88 -29.53 -9.90
N PHE A 504 7.47 -30.62 -9.40
CA PHE A 504 8.32 -31.53 -10.18
C PHE A 504 7.59 -32.07 -11.41
N ARG A 505 6.37 -32.60 -11.22
CA ARG A 505 5.54 -33.15 -12.32
C ARG A 505 4.97 -32.06 -13.24
N ARG A 506 4.58 -30.90 -12.71
CA ARG A 506 4.01 -29.78 -13.48
C ARG A 506 5.01 -29.17 -14.46
N PHE A 507 6.29 -29.14 -14.08
CA PHE A 507 7.36 -28.52 -14.87
C PHE A 507 8.27 -29.55 -15.56
N ASP A 508 7.94 -30.84 -15.50
CA ASP A 508 8.76 -31.95 -16.03
C ASP A 508 10.24 -31.84 -15.63
N ALA A 509 10.48 -31.67 -14.33
CA ALA A 509 11.81 -31.33 -13.81
C ALA A 509 12.75 -32.54 -13.76
N ASP A 510 14.05 -32.33 -13.98
CA ASP A 510 15.05 -33.41 -13.94
C ASP A 510 15.38 -33.89 -12.52
N ARG A 511 15.29 -33.01 -11.53
CA ARG A 511 15.60 -33.31 -10.12
C ARG A 511 15.01 -32.33 -9.13
N VAL A 512 14.86 -32.81 -7.90
CA VAL A 512 14.63 -32.00 -6.71
C VAL A 512 15.96 -31.76 -5.99
N VAL A 513 16.22 -30.54 -5.52
CA VAL A 513 17.39 -30.17 -4.72
C VAL A 513 16.89 -29.70 -3.35
N ALA A 514 17.24 -30.40 -2.27
CA ALA A 514 16.66 -30.15 -0.95
C ALA A 514 17.72 -29.87 0.12
N GLU A 515 17.58 -28.76 0.86
CA GLU A 515 18.48 -28.43 1.98
C GLU A 515 18.25 -29.37 3.18
N VAL A 516 19.32 -30.00 3.71
CA VAL A 516 19.24 -30.91 4.87
C VAL A 516 19.53 -30.26 6.22
N ASN A 517 19.92 -28.99 6.27
CA ASN A 517 20.30 -28.35 7.53
C ASN A 517 19.13 -28.28 8.53
N GLN A 518 17.90 -28.21 8.02
CA GLN A 518 16.66 -28.06 8.79
C GLN A 518 15.86 -29.38 8.90
N GLY A 519 16.51 -30.55 8.84
CA GLY A 519 15.77 -31.81 9.01
C GLY A 519 16.49 -33.10 8.63
N GLY A 520 17.69 -33.05 8.05
CA GLY A 520 18.49 -34.23 7.76
C GLY A 520 17.76 -35.27 6.89
N GLU A 521 17.77 -36.51 7.36
CA GLU A 521 17.14 -37.66 6.69
C GLU A 521 15.61 -37.55 6.59
N MET A 522 14.97 -36.79 7.49
CA MET A 522 13.51 -36.58 7.47
C MET A 522 13.03 -35.98 6.15
N VAL A 523 13.77 -35.02 5.60
CA VAL A 523 13.41 -34.33 4.34
C VAL A 523 13.37 -35.34 3.18
N ALA A 524 14.38 -36.21 3.10
CA ALA A 524 14.45 -37.27 2.09
C ALA A 524 13.37 -38.33 2.28
N ALA A 525 13.09 -38.72 3.53
CA ALA A 525 12.06 -39.71 3.85
C ALA A 525 10.64 -39.20 3.52
N VAL A 526 10.34 -37.94 3.86
CA VAL A 526 9.02 -37.33 3.60
C VAL A 526 8.78 -37.15 2.09
N LEU A 527 9.78 -36.71 1.33
CA LEU A 527 9.68 -36.65 -0.14
C LEU A 527 9.44 -38.04 -0.75
N ARG A 528 10.25 -39.05 -0.35
CA ARG A 528 10.13 -40.42 -0.86
C ARG A 528 8.88 -41.18 -0.41
N SER A 529 8.24 -40.76 0.68
CA SER A 529 6.94 -41.32 1.09
C SER A 529 5.77 -40.91 0.20
N ILE A 530 5.92 -39.81 -0.56
CA ILE A 530 4.92 -39.33 -1.53
C ILE A 530 5.26 -39.85 -2.93
N ASP A 531 6.54 -39.85 -3.30
CA ASP A 531 7.02 -40.35 -4.59
C ASP A 531 8.40 -41.02 -4.41
N ALA A 532 8.42 -42.36 -4.42
CA ALA A 532 9.60 -43.16 -4.10
C ALA A 532 10.72 -43.03 -5.14
N ASP A 533 10.34 -42.78 -6.40
CA ASP A 533 11.26 -42.69 -7.55
C ASP A 533 11.77 -41.25 -7.78
N LEU A 534 11.32 -40.29 -6.94
CA LEU A 534 11.68 -38.88 -7.06
C LEU A 534 13.21 -38.66 -7.02
N PRO A 535 13.82 -38.08 -8.07
CA PRO A 535 15.27 -37.85 -8.13
C PRO A 535 15.69 -36.68 -7.23
N VAL A 536 15.77 -36.94 -5.91
CA VAL A 536 16.18 -35.97 -4.89
C VAL A 536 17.70 -35.95 -4.69
N THR A 537 18.30 -34.77 -4.83
CA THR A 537 19.69 -34.47 -4.44
C THR A 537 19.67 -33.68 -3.13
N MET A 538 20.22 -34.25 -2.06
CA MET A 538 20.33 -33.58 -0.76
C MET A 538 21.56 -32.66 -0.74
N VAL A 539 21.38 -31.39 -0.36
CA VAL A 539 22.46 -30.39 -0.26
C VAL A 539 22.58 -29.83 1.16
N ARG A 540 23.82 -29.54 1.58
CA ARG A 540 24.15 -29.04 2.93
C ARG A 540 24.88 -27.70 2.79
N ALA A 541 24.35 -26.62 3.35
CA ALA A 541 25.09 -25.36 3.39
C ALA A 541 26.31 -25.49 4.32
N THR A 542 27.48 -25.13 3.83
CA THR A 542 28.76 -25.10 4.58
C THR A 542 29.23 -23.68 4.89
N ARG A 543 28.51 -22.67 4.39
CA ARG A 543 28.76 -21.23 4.59
C ARG A 543 27.46 -20.55 5.01
N GLY A 544 27.57 -19.41 5.67
CA GLY A 544 26.41 -18.57 6.02
C GLY A 544 25.61 -18.14 4.80
N LYS A 545 24.30 -17.88 4.98
CA LYS A 545 23.34 -17.60 3.90
C LYS A 545 23.85 -16.51 2.94
N PHE A 546 24.40 -15.42 3.47
CA PHE A 546 24.94 -14.30 2.67
C PHE A 546 26.09 -14.71 1.72
N LEU A 547 27.10 -15.40 2.25
CA LEU A 547 28.26 -15.89 1.47
C LEU A 547 27.90 -17.00 0.45
N ARG A 548 26.72 -17.62 0.60
CA ARG A 548 26.16 -18.58 -0.38
C ARG A 548 25.34 -17.87 -1.46
N ALA A 549 24.73 -16.72 -1.14
CA ALA A 549 23.94 -15.90 -2.04
C ALA A 549 24.79 -15.00 -2.97
N GLU A 550 25.92 -14.49 -2.49
CA GLU A 550 26.82 -13.59 -3.24
C GLU A 550 27.23 -14.10 -4.64
N PRO A 551 27.65 -15.37 -4.85
CA PRO A 551 27.96 -15.88 -6.19
C PRO A 551 26.74 -15.92 -7.12
N VAL A 552 25.53 -16.05 -6.57
CA VAL A 552 24.29 -16.03 -7.35
C VAL A 552 23.91 -14.61 -7.73
N ALA A 553 24.08 -13.63 -6.83
CA ALA A 553 23.91 -12.22 -7.15
C ALA A 553 24.82 -11.79 -8.33
N ALA A 554 26.07 -12.23 -8.33
CA ALA A 554 27.00 -11.98 -9.43
C ALA A 554 26.54 -12.58 -10.78
N LEU A 555 25.75 -13.66 -10.80
CA LEU A 555 25.15 -14.20 -12.04
C LEU A 555 24.04 -13.28 -12.60
N TYR A 556 23.29 -12.59 -11.73
CA TYR A 556 22.33 -11.56 -12.18
C TYR A 556 23.06 -10.35 -12.77
N GLU A 557 24.14 -9.90 -12.15
CA GLU A 557 24.96 -8.80 -12.69
C GLU A 557 25.59 -9.13 -14.04
N GLN A 558 25.93 -10.39 -14.28
CA GLN A 558 26.43 -10.90 -15.56
C GLN A 558 25.32 -11.09 -16.62
N GLY A 559 24.05 -10.81 -16.31
CA GLY A 559 22.93 -11.06 -17.22
C GLY A 559 22.65 -12.55 -17.49
N ARG A 560 23.14 -13.44 -16.61
CA ARG A 560 23.06 -14.90 -16.75
C ARG A 560 21.86 -15.52 -16.04
N VAL A 561 21.05 -14.70 -15.38
CA VAL A 561 19.78 -15.09 -14.76
C VAL A 561 18.66 -14.16 -15.22
N VAL A 562 17.50 -14.73 -15.55
CA VAL A 562 16.28 -14.01 -15.94
C VAL A 562 15.06 -14.57 -15.19
N HIS A 563 14.00 -13.78 -15.03
CA HIS A 563 12.75 -14.21 -14.40
C HIS A 563 11.65 -14.41 -15.47
N ALA A 564 10.97 -15.57 -15.45
CA ALA A 564 9.83 -15.84 -16.35
C ALA A 564 8.59 -14.98 -16.06
N GLY A 565 8.51 -14.37 -14.86
CA GLY A 565 7.37 -13.58 -14.41
C GLY A 565 7.74 -12.59 -13.31
N SER A 566 6.74 -12.14 -12.57
CA SER A 566 6.91 -11.34 -11.35
C SER A 566 6.73 -12.25 -10.14
N PHE A 567 7.77 -12.41 -9.32
CA PHE A 567 7.74 -13.27 -8.14
C PHE A 567 7.81 -12.40 -6.89
N SER A 568 6.78 -11.61 -6.65
CA SER A 568 6.79 -10.47 -5.72
C SER A 568 7.34 -10.78 -4.32
N GLU A 569 6.95 -11.89 -3.71
CA GLU A 569 7.44 -12.27 -2.37
C GLU A 569 8.90 -12.76 -2.36
N LEU A 570 9.35 -13.44 -3.42
CA LEU A 570 10.75 -13.82 -3.61
C LEU A 570 11.61 -12.58 -3.89
N GLU A 571 11.17 -11.70 -4.80
CA GLU A 571 11.82 -10.44 -5.14
C GLU A 571 11.90 -9.50 -3.91
N ASP A 572 10.88 -9.50 -3.04
CA ASP A 572 10.92 -8.80 -1.76
C ASP A 572 12.00 -9.35 -0.81
N GLN A 573 12.15 -10.68 -0.70
CA GLN A 573 13.26 -11.27 0.06
C GLN A 573 14.62 -10.92 -0.57
N MET A 574 14.76 -10.99 -1.89
CA MET A 574 16.00 -10.64 -2.60
C MET A 574 16.43 -9.19 -2.34
N CYS A 575 15.49 -8.25 -2.33
CA CYS A 575 15.75 -6.81 -2.14
C CYS A 575 15.77 -6.34 -0.67
N ASP A 576 15.48 -7.22 0.29
CA ASP A 576 15.63 -6.97 1.73
C ASP A 576 16.84 -7.72 2.35
N PHE A 577 17.45 -8.65 1.61
CA PHE A 577 18.52 -9.52 2.12
C PHE A 577 19.90 -8.87 2.02
N GLY A 578 20.40 -8.38 3.16
CA GLY A 578 21.76 -7.87 3.35
C GLY A 578 22.65 -8.79 4.22
N PRO A 579 23.83 -8.32 4.67
CA PRO A 579 24.79 -9.10 5.44
C PRO A 579 24.22 -9.76 6.70
N ASP A 580 23.32 -9.06 7.40
CA ASP A 580 22.65 -9.53 8.62
C ASP A 580 21.39 -10.37 8.35
N GLY A 581 21.07 -10.66 7.09
CA GLY A 581 19.84 -11.30 6.66
C GLY A 581 18.73 -10.31 6.29
N LEU A 582 17.47 -10.72 6.45
CA LEU A 582 16.28 -9.88 6.22
C LEU A 582 16.11 -8.85 7.36
N SER A 583 15.61 -7.66 7.04
CA SER A 583 15.32 -6.61 8.03
C SER A 583 14.25 -7.03 9.05
N SER A 584 13.44 -8.04 8.73
CA SER A 584 12.45 -8.64 9.64
C SER A 584 13.05 -9.63 10.66
N GLY A 585 14.34 -9.98 10.55
CA GLY A 585 14.98 -11.04 11.34
C GLY A 585 14.49 -12.46 11.02
N ARG A 586 13.59 -12.62 10.03
CA ARG A 586 13.11 -13.94 9.57
C ARG A 586 14.12 -14.59 8.63
N SER A 587 13.97 -15.91 8.48
CA SER A 587 14.72 -16.70 7.50
C SER A 587 14.29 -16.33 6.06
N PRO A 588 15.23 -16.20 5.10
CA PRO A 588 14.94 -15.87 3.70
C PRO A 588 14.66 -17.11 2.86
N ASP A 589 13.69 -17.92 3.27
CA ASP A 589 13.49 -19.29 2.77
C ASP A 589 13.20 -19.36 1.25
N ARG A 590 12.48 -18.38 0.67
CA ARG A 590 12.23 -18.31 -0.79
C ARG A 590 13.54 -18.07 -1.54
N LEU A 591 14.33 -17.12 -1.04
CA LEU A 591 15.66 -16.78 -1.58
C LEU A 591 16.65 -17.94 -1.41
N ASP A 592 16.63 -18.66 -0.30
CA ASP A 592 17.50 -19.82 -0.09
C ASP A 592 17.22 -20.94 -1.10
N ALA A 593 15.93 -21.25 -1.35
CA ALA A 593 15.53 -22.15 -2.41
C ALA A 593 15.98 -21.65 -3.80
N LEU A 594 15.80 -20.36 -4.12
CA LEU A 594 16.31 -19.76 -5.37
C LEU A 594 17.83 -19.94 -5.53
N VAL A 595 18.60 -19.64 -4.48
CA VAL A 595 20.06 -19.76 -4.47
C VAL A 595 20.48 -21.22 -4.73
N TRP A 596 19.78 -22.20 -4.16
CA TRP A 596 20.04 -23.62 -4.47
C TRP A 596 19.68 -24.01 -5.91
N ALA A 597 18.55 -23.55 -6.44
CA ALA A 597 18.16 -23.81 -7.82
C ALA A 597 19.22 -23.31 -8.81
N LEU A 598 19.64 -22.05 -8.66
CA LEU A 598 20.63 -21.42 -9.53
C LEU A 598 22.02 -22.01 -9.35
N THR A 599 22.40 -22.41 -8.12
CA THR A 599 23.65 -23.12 -7.84
C THR A 599 23.68 -24.47 -8.57
N ALA A 600 22.63 -25.29 -8.44
CA ALA A 600 22.55 -26.63 -9.03
C ALA A 600 22.45 -26.63 -10.57
N LEU A 601 22.05 -25.51 -11.19
CA LEU A 601 22.03 -25.33 -12.64
C LEU A 601 23.33 -24.75 -13.19
N VAL A 602 23.87 -23.69 -12.58
CA VAL A 602 24.91 -22.84 -13.19
C VAL A 602 26.30 -23.02 -12.56
N LEU A 603 26.36 -23.26 -11.25
CA LEU A 603 27.62 -23.33 -10.50
C LEU A 603 28.11 -24.78 -10.33
N GLU A 604 27.19 -25.73 -10.17
CA GLU A 604 27.48 -27.16 -10.19
C GLU A 604 27.77 -27.67 -11.61
N ARG A 605 29.00 -27.44 -12.07
CA ARG A 605 29.54 -28.08 -13.28
C ARG A 605 29.66 -29.60 -13.09
N ARG A 606 28.58 -30.34 -13.39
CA ARG A 606 28.73 -31.72 -13.87
C ARG A 606 29.22 -31.65 -15.31
N GLY A 607 30.45 -32.07 -15.55
CA GLY A 607 30.91 -32.36 -16.91
C GLY A 607 30.09 -33.51 -17.47
N GLU A 608 29.52 -33.33 -18.66
CA GLU A 608 28.90 -34.43 -19.39
C GLU A 608 29.95 -35.54 -19.64
N PRO A 609 29.59 -36.82 -19.52
CA PRO A 609 30.46 -37.92 -19.93
C PRO A 609 30.63 -37.90 -21.45
N ARG A 610 31.60 -37.13 -21.95
CA ARG A 610 32.04 -37.22 -23.34
C ARG A 610 32.71 -38.58 -23.56
N VAL A 611 31.96 -39.53 -24.10
CA VAL A 611 32.49 -40.77 -24.64
C VAL A 611 33.53 -40.39 -25.69
N ARG A 612 34.81 -40.61 -25.39
CA ARG A 612 35.85 -40.62 -26.41
C ARG A 612 35.68 -41.91 -27.20
N GLY A 613 35.23 -41.81 -28.44
CA GLY A 613 35.35 -42.92 -29.39
C GLY A 613 36.81 -43.35 -29.49
N ALA A 614 37.03 -44.65 -29.48
CA ALA A 614 38.34 -45.27 -29.68
C ALA A 614 38.70 -45.32 -31.17
#